data_AF-A0A3S9MFC3-F1
#
_entry.id   AF-A0A3S9MFC3-F1
#
_cell.length_a   1.000
_cell.length_b   1.000
_cell.length_c   1.000
_cell.angle_alpha   90.00
_cell.angle_beta   90.00
_cell.angle_gamma   90.00
#
_symmetry.space_group_name_H-M   'P 1'
#
loop_
_entity.id
_entity.type
_entity.pdbx_description
1 polymer ?
#
loop_
_entity_poly.entity_id
_entity_poly.type
_entity_poly.pdbx_seq_one_letter_code
_entity_poly.pdbx_strand_id
1 'polypeptide(L)'
;MAGEFKVDLDHLKSFGDTLKRSVEELEGARKALADVRADQIGTPRLDEACDTFQDRWAYGTDQLKDLIKAVGEGVETTMLSYKKFEEELSKALKQMNDTAAANAGGTR
;
A
#
# COMPACT_ATOMS: atom_id res chain seq x y z
N MET A 1 -5.08 16.89 -16.20
CA MET A 1 -5.06 15.42 -16.40
C MET A 1 -3.87 14.76 -15.69
N ALA A 2 -2.61 14.94 -16.11
CA ALA A 2 -1.46 14.28 -15.44
C ALA A 2 -1.23 14.73 -13.97
N GLY A 3 -1.47 16.00 -13.65
CA GLY A 3 -1.30 16.53 -12.29
C GLY A 3 -2.35 16.03 -11.27
N GLU A 4 -3.52 15.60 -11.73
CA GLU A 4 -4.64 15.17 -10.88
C GLU A 4 -4.43 13.73 -10.40
N PHE A 5 -4.02 12.84 -11.30
CA PHE A 5 -3.66 11.46 -10.95
C PHE A 5 -2.37 11.36 -10.13
N LYS A 6 -1.39 12.23 -10.35
CA LYS A 6 -0.13 12.20 -9.60
C LYS A 6 -0.34 12.51 -8.12
N VAL A 7 -1.16 13.52 -7.81
CA VAL A 7 -1.53 13.88 -6.42
C VAL A 7 -2.36 12.76 -5.77
N ASP A 8 -3.25 12.10 -6.52
CA ASP A 8 -4.02 10.96 -6.02
C ASP A 8 -3.14 9.74 -5.68
N LEU A 9 -2.14 9.44 -6.50
CA LEU A 9 -1.21 8.32 -6.25
C LEU A 9 -0.32 8.56 -5.02
N ASP A 10 0.17 9.78 -4.84
CA ASP A 10 0.97 10.14 -3.66
C ASP A 10 0.13 10.04 -2.38
N HIS A 11 -1.14 10.45 -2.42
CA HIS A 11 -2.09 10.26 -1.31
C HIS A 11 -2.37 8.79 -1.01
N LEU A 12 -2.56 7.97 -2.06
CA LEU A 12 -2.86 6.56 -1.91
C LEU A 12 -1.67 5.78 -1.33
N LYS A 13 -0.44 6.18 -1.69
CA LYS A 13 0.78 5.68 -1.06
C LYS A 13 0.87 6.07 0.42
N SER A 14 0.65 7.35 0.74
CA SER A 14 0.63 7.85 2.13
C SER A 14 -0.42 7.15 3.00
N PHE A 15 -1.57 6.83 2.41
CA PHE A 15 -2.62 6.04 3.05
C PHE A 15 -2.15 4.62 3.36
N GLY A 16 -1.49 3.94 2.40
CA GLY A 16 -0.88 2.62 2.61
C GLY A 16 0.17 2.63 3.72
N ASP A 17 1.05 3.63 3.76
CA ASP A 17 2.06 3.79 4.82
C ASP A 17 1.42 3.99 6.19
N THR A 18 0.33 4.76 6.26
CA THR A 18 -0.44 4.97 7.49
C THR A 18 -1.06 3.68 8.00
N LEU A 19 -1.71 2.91 7.13
CA LEU A 19 -2.29 1.62 7.49
C LEU A 19 -1.23 0.64 7.98
N LYS A 20 -0.06 0.59 7.33
CA LYS A 20 1.06 -0.26 7.75
C LYS A 20 1.51 0.07 9.17
N ARG A 21 1.69 1.36 9.49
CA ARG A 21 2.03 1.81 10.84
C ARG A 21 0.96 1.43 11.86
N SER A 22 -0.32 1.55 11.54
CA SER A 22 -1.41 1.10 12.43
C SER A 22 -1.35 -0.40 12.72
N VAL A 23 -0.96 -1.24 11.75
CA VAL A 23 -0.73 -2.68 12.00
C VAL A 23 0.46 -2.90 12.92
N GLU A 24 1.56 -2.19 12.72
CA GLU A 24 2.75 -2.28 13.58
C GLU A 24 2.41 -1.87 15.04
N GLU A 25 1.61 -0.82 15.22
CA GLU A 25 1.11 -0.38 16.53
C GLU A 25 0.21 -1.45 17.18
N LEU A 26 -0.69 -2.09 16.41
CA LEU A 26 -1.54 -3.18 16.88
C LEU A 26 -0.73 -4.43 17.28
N GLU A 27 0.31 -4.79 16.50
CA GLU A 27 1.24 -5.85 16.87
C GLU A 27 2.00 -5.51 18.16
N GLY A 28 2.42 -4.24 18.32
CA GLY A 28 3.09 -3.75 19.52
C GLY A 28 2.21 -3.86 20.77
N ALA A 29 0.95 -3.41 20.68
CA ALA A 29 -0.04 -3.54 21.75
C ALA A 29 -0.29 -5.00 22.13
N ARG A 30 -0.38 -5.90 21.13
CA ARG A 30 -0.55 -7.35 21.37
C ARG A 30 0.63 -7.93 22.15
N LYS A 31 1.87 -7.62 21.76
CA LYS A 31 3.08 -8.09 22.46
C LYS A 31 3.10 -7.62 23.91
N ALA A 32 2.84 -6.34 24.14
CA ALA A 32 2.75 -5.78 25.50
C ALA A 32 1.68 -6.49 26.35
N LEU A 33 0.53 -6.86 25.76
CA LEU A 33 -0.52 -7.61 26.46
C LEU A 33 -0.17 -9.08 26.70
N ALA A 34 0.62 -9.70 25.82
CA ALA A 34 1.08 -11.07 26.00
C ALA A 34 2.08 -11.18 27.17
N ASP A 35 2.96 -10.18 27.32
CA ASP A 35 3.94 -10.13 28.40
C ASP A 35 3.28 -10.01 29.80
N VAL A 36 2.05 -9.53 29.89
CA VAL A 36 1.34 -9.29 31.16
C VAL A 36 0.66 -10.55 31.73
N ARG A 37 0.69 -11.69 31.01
CA ARG A 37 -0.46 -12.60 31.04
C ARG A 37 -0.32 -14.05 31.54
N ALA A 38 0.78 -14.51 32.10
CA ALA A 38 0.86 -15.92 32.51
C ALA A 38 0.76 -16.17 34.03
N ASP A 39 1.04 -15.18 34.87
CA ASP A 39 1.22 -15.40 36.31
C ASP A 39 0.42 -14.43 37.21
N GLN A 40 -0.21 -13.39 36.65
CA GLN A 40 -0.79 -12.29 37.42
C GLN A 40 -2.32 -12.30 37.59
N ILE A 41 -3.09 -13.05 36.77
CA ILE A 41 -4.56 -12.90 36.73
C ILE A 41 -5.35 -14.08 37.36
N GLY A 42 -4.67 -15.21 37.64
CA GLY A 42 -4.99 -16.10 38.76
C GLY A 42 -6.24 -17.00 38.66
N THR A 43 -6.94 -17.09 37.52
CA THR A 43 -8.02 -18.07 37.37
C THR A 43 -7.96 -18.79 35.99
N PRO A 44 -8.11 -20.13 35.95
CA PRO A 44 -7.99 -20.89 34.70
C PRO A 44 -8.92 -20.43 33.56
N ARG A 45 -10.13 -19.98 33.92
CA ARG A 45 -11.10 -19.45 32.94
C ARG A 45 -10.64 -18.12 32.33
N LEU A 46 -9.99 -17.29 33.14
CA LEU A 46 -9.48 -16.01 32.67
C LEU A 46 -8.27 -16.20 31.78
N ASP A 47 -7.41 -17.17 32.11
CA ASP A 47 -6.26 -17.58 31.29
C ASP A 47 -6.73 -18.13 29.92
N GLU A 48 -7.74 -19.01 29.88
CA GLU A 48 -8.30 -19.55 28.63
C GLU A 48 -8.94 -18.46 27.74
N ALA A 49 -9.74 -17.57 28.34
CA ALA A 49 -10.36 -16.46 27.62
C ALA A 49 -9.31 -15.50 27.08
N CYS A 50 -8.27 -15.29 27.88
CA CYS A 50 -7.07 -14.61 27.50
C CYS A 50 -6.45 -15.28 26.27
N ASP A 51 -6.09 -16.56 26.32
CA ASP A 51 -5.34 -17.22 25.23
C ASP A 51 -6.12 -17.18 23.92
N THR A 52 -7.42 -17.48 24.00
CA THR A 52 -8.35 -17.33 22.88
C THR A 52 -8.33 -15.92 22.29
N PHE A 53 -8.25 -14.88 23.14
CA PHE A 53 -8.16 -13.50 22.68
C PHE A 53 -6.83 -13.19 21.98
N GLN A 54 -5.69 -13.70 22.48
CA GLN A 54 -4.40 -13.50 21.83
C GLN A 54 -4.35 -14.16 20.46
N ASP A 55 -4.88 -15.38 20.35
CA ASP A 55 -4.91 -16.12 19.09
C ASP A 55 -5.78 -15.42 18.06
N ARG A 56 -6.99 -14.98 18.44
CA ARG A 56 -7.90 -14.25 17.56
C ARG A 56 -7.33 -12.89 17.15
N TRP A 57 -6.70 -12.18 18.08
CA TRP A 57 -6.03 -10.93 17.76
C TRP A 57 -4.91 -11.17 16.75
N ALA A 58 -4.00 -12.10 17.03
CA ALA A 58 -2.87 -12.42 16.15
C ALA A 58 -3.36 -12.73 14.72
N TYR A 59 -4.35 -13.61 14.59
CA TYR A 59 -4.96 -13.93 13.31
C TYR A 59 -5.54 -12.68 12.61
N GLY A 60 -6.31 -11.86 13.33
CA GLY A 60 -6.90 -10.64 12.77
C GLY A 60 -5.85 -9.63 12.30
N THR A 61 -4.75 -9.47 13.05
CA THR A 61 -3.63 -8.60 12.67
C THR A 61 -2.89 -9.13 11.44
N ASP A 62 -2.66 -10.44 11.33
CA ASP A 62 -2.06 -11.05 10.15
C ASP A 62 -2.95 -10.85 8.91
N GLN A 63 -4.26 -11.05 9.03
CA GLN A 63 -5.21 -10.79 7.93
C GLN A 63 -5.21 -9.31 7.50
N LEU A 64 -5.14 -8.36 8.44
CA LEU A 64 -5.04 -6.94 8.13
C LEU A 64 -3.74 -6.61 7.39
N LYS A 65 -2.63 -7.22 7.79
CA LYS A 65 -1.33 -7.06 7.16
C LYS A 65 -1.33 -7.51 5.70
N ASP A 66 -1.93 -8.66 5.43
CA ASP A 66 -2.06 -9.19 4.06
C ASP A 66 -2.92 -8.27 3.18
N LEU A 67 -4.04 -7.77 3.71
CA LEU A 67 -4.89 -6.80 2.99
C LEU A 67 -4.16 -5.51 2.68
N ILE A 68 -3.42 -4.95 3.64
CA ILE A 68 -2.67 -3.70 3.46
C ILE A 68 -1.56 -3.89 2.42
N LYS A 69 -0.88 -5.03 2.45
CA LYS A 69 0.13 -5.39 1.45
C LYS A 69 -0.49 -5.46 0.05
N ALA A 70 -1.62 -6.15 -0.10
CA ALA A 70 -2.33 -6.26 -1.37
C ALA A 70 -2.77 -4.89 -1.91
N VAL A 71 -3.29 -4.02 -1.03
CA VAL A 71 -3.61 -2.63 -1.40
C VAL A 71 -2.35 -1.91 -1.87
N GLY A 72 -1.27 -1.93 -1.10
CA GLY A 72 0.00 -1.28 -1.47
C GLY A 72 0.54 -1.74 -2.83
N GLU A 73 0.57 -3.05 -3.08
CA GLU A 73 1.00 -3.62 -4.35
C GLU A 73 0.10 -3.20 -5.53
N GLY A 74 -1.22 -3.13 -5.32
CA GLY A 74 -2.18 -2.66 -6.33
C GLY A 74 -1.97 -1.18 -6.70
N VAL A 75 -1.70 -0.34 -5.71
CA VAL A 75 -1.39 1.09 -5.90
C VAL A 75 -0.10 1.26 -6.68
N GLU A 76 0.97 0.56 -6.27
CA GLU A 76 2.27 0.63 -6.93
C GLU A 76 2.20 0.15 -8.38
N THR A 77 1.51 -0.96 -8.62
CA THR A 77 1.30 -1.50 -9.97
C THR A 77 0.54 -0.52 -10.85
N THR A 78 -0.49 0.13 -10.31
CA THR A 78 -1.29 1.14 -11.03
C THR A 78 -0.41 2.34 -11.38
N MET A 79 0.36 2.85 -10.42
CA MET A 79 1.30 3.96 -10.63
C MET A 79 2.33 3.65 -11.72
N LEU A 80 2.96 2.47 -11.66
CA LEU A 80 3.95 2.05 -12.65
C LEU A 80 3.33 1.95 -14.06
N SER A 81 2.10 1.47 -14.15
CA SER A 81 1.37 1.36 -15.42
C SER A 81 1.07 2.74 -16.02
N TYR A 82 0.60 3.69 -15.19
CA TYR A 82 0.37 5.07 -15.63
C TYR A 82 1.64 5.75 -16.09
N LYS A 83 2.74 5.61 -15.33
CA LYS A 83 4.04 6.20 -15.69
C LYS A 83 4.54 5.68 -17.04
N LYS A 84 4.47 4.37 -17.26
CA LYS A 84 4.84 3.76 -18.54
C LYS A 84 3.98 4.27 -19.69
N PHE A 85 2.66 4.33 -19.48
CA PHE A 85 1.74 4.84 -20.48
C PHE A 85 2.06 6.29 -20.87
N GLU A 86 2.34 7.17 -19.90
CA GLU A 86 2.69 8.56 -20.15
C GLU A 86 4.03 8.70 -20.89
N GLU A 87 5.04 7.89 -20.53
CA GLU A 87 6.32 7.85 -21.23
C GLU A 87 6.18 7.39 -22.69
N GLU A 88 5.39 6.35 -22.95
CA GLU A 88 5.13 5.86 -24.31
C GLU A 88 4.32 6.86 -25.13
N LEU A 89 3.29 7.47 -24.55
CA LEU A 89 2.50 8.50 -25.21
C LEU A 89 3.36 9.72 -25.56
N SER A 90 4.21 10.18 -24.63
CA SER A 90 5.14 11.29 -24.88
C SER A 90 6.12 10.97 -26.01
N LYS A 91 6.67 9.75 -26.05
CA LYS A 91 7.54 9.30 -27.15
C LYS A 91 6.82 9.28 -28.49
N ALA A 92 5.61 8.73 -28.54
CA ALA A 92 4.81 8.67 -29.76
C ALA A 92 4.47 10.07 -30.29
N LEU A 93 4.08 10.99 -29.41
CA LEU A 93 3.81 12.38 -29.78
C LEU A 93 5.06 13.11 -30.30
N LYS A 94 6.23 12.90 -29.68
CA LYS A 94 7.50 13.45 -30.17
C LYS A 94 7.85 12.91 -31.55
N GLN A 95 7.77 11.59 -31.76
CA GLN A 95 8.03 10.97 -33.05
C GLN A 95 7.10 11.50 -34.15
N MET A 96 5.81 11.67 -33.83
CA MET A 96 4.84 12.25 -34.77
C MET A 96 5.19 13.70 -35.11
N ASN A 97 5.59 14.50 -34.13
CA ASN A 97 6.01 15.89 -34.35
C ASN A 97 7.30 15.98 -35.19
N ASP A 98 8.28 15.12 -34.92
CA ASP A 98 9.53 15.05 -35.68
C ASP A 98 9.28 14.62 -37.14
N THR A 99 8.37 13.66 -37.35
CA THR A 99 7.95 13.22 -38.69
C THR A 99 7.20 14.33 -39.43
N ALA A 100 6.31 15.06 -38.74
CA ALA A 100 5.60 16.20 -39.32
C ALA A 100 6.55 17.35 -39.70
N ALA A 101 7.54 17.64 -38.86
CA ALA A 101 8.57 18.63 -39.13
C ALA A 101 9.47 18.23 -40.32
N ALA A 102 9.86 16.96 -40.41
CA ALA A 102 10.61 16.42 -41.54
C ALA A 102 9.84 16.55 -42.86
N ASN A 103 8.53 16.26 -42.86
CA ASN A 103 7.68 16.39 -44.04
C ASN A 103 7.43 17.86 -44.44
N ALA A 104 7.42 18.81 -43.50
CA ALA A 104 7.26 20.23 -43.78
C ALA A 104 8.55 20.90 -44.32
N GLY A 105 9.73 20.35 -44.01
CA GLY A 105 11.01 20.84 -44.51
C GLY A 105 11.38 20.36 -45.92
N GLY A 106 10.69 19.32 -46.44
CA GLY A 106 10.95 18.74 -47.77
C GLY A 106 10.27 19.44 -48.95
N THR A 107 9.49 20.51 -48.71
CA THR A 107 8.68 21.19 -49.74
C THR A 107 9.32 22.46 -50.31
N ARG A 108 10.66 22.58 -50.28
CA ARG A 108 11.39 23.72 -50.88
C ARG A 108 12.42 23.28 -51.89
#